data_AF-A0A350XVC1-F1
#
_entry.id   AF-A0A350XVC1-F1
#
_cell.length_a   1.000
_cell.length_b   1.000
_cell.length_c   1.000
_cell.angle_alpha   90.00
_cell.angle_beta   90.00
_cell.angle_gamma   90.00
#
_symmetry.space_group_name_H-M   'P 1'
#
loop_
_entity.id
_entity.type
_entity.pdbx_description
1 polymer ?
#
loop_
_entity_poly.entity_id
_entity_poly.type
_entity_poly.pdbx_seq_one_letter_code
_entity_poly.pdbx_strand_id
1 'polypeptide(L)'
;MEYTVIRSKRKTVALQVNADGELIVRAPLRFSEGKIKKLIEEHRGWIEEKIAESAQRKINHPDLTEEEISALKKQAKALLPVLTKKYAEIMGVSYGTVKITSAQKRFGSCSGKNNICYSYILMQYPIEAIEYVVVHELAHTVHH
;
A
#
# COMPACT_ATOMS: atom_id res chain seq x y z
N MET A 1 28.17 -3.25 2.73
CA MET A 1 26.73 -3.29 2.41
C MET A 1 26.31 -1.87 2.07
N GLU A 2 25.69 -1.68 0.90
CA GLU A 2 25.20 -0.36 0.50
C GLU A 2 23.92 -0.02 1.26
N TYR A 3 23.76 1.24 1.65
CA TYR A 3 22.56 1.73 2.33
C TYR A 3 22.32 3.20 2.04
N THR A 4 21.05 3.60 1.98
CA THR A 4 20.66 5.01 1.81
C THR A 4 20.27 5.59 3.17
N VAL A 5 20.84 6.75 3.52
CA VAL A 5 20.46 7.47 4.74
C VAL A 5 19.47 8.58 4.42
N ILE A 6 18.25 8.48 4.97
CA ILE A 6 17.25 9.55 4.90
C ILE A 6 17.21 10.26 6.25
N ARG A 7 17.58 11.55 6.25
CA ARG A 7 17.60 12.39 7.46
C ARG A 7 16.28 13.14 7.63
N SER A 8 15.70 13.15 8.82
CA SER A 8 14.48 13.92 9.12
C SER A 8 14.35 14.34 10.59
N LYS A 9 13.31 15.11 10.95
CA LYS A 9 13.01 15.57 12.33
C LYS A 9 12.49 14.47 13.27
N ARG A 10 12.91 13.22 13.04
CA ARG A 10 12.53 12.05 13.84
C ARG A 10 13.37 11.94 15.11
N LYS A 11 12.83 11.31 16.16
CA LYS A 11 13.51 11.13 17.46
C LYS A 11 14.39 9.88 17.53
N THR A 12 14.00 8.80 16.86
CA THR A 12 14.71 7.49 16.88
C THR A 12 15.42 7.22 15.56
N VAL A 13 16.22 6.16 15.44
CA VAL A 13 16.73 5.60 14.17
C VAL A 13 15.86 4.40 13.77
N ALA A 14 15.66 4.16 12.47
CA ALA A 14 15.00 2.94 12.00
C ALA A 14 15.72 2.40 10.78
N LEU A 15 15.92 1.09 10.79
CA LEU A 15 16.40 0.30 9.66
C LEU A 15 15.18 -0.24 8.91
N GLN A 16 15.16 -0.11 7.59
CA GLN A 16 14.06 -0.56 6.75
C GLN A 16 14.64 -1.19 5.48
N VAL A 17 14.18 -2.37 5.09
CA VAL A 17 14.46 -2.94 3.77
C VAL A 17 13.23 -2.69 2.90
N ASN A 18 13.40 -2.07 1.73
CA ASN A 18 12.29 -1.83 0.80
C ASN A 18 11.91 -3.10 0.03
N ALA A 19 10.87 -3.02 -0.81
CA ALA A 19 10.41 -4.16 -1.62
C ALA A 19 11.47 -4.62 -2.64
N ASP A 20 12.39 -3.74 -3.03
CA ASP A 20 13.49 -4.02 -3.95
C ASP A 20 14.73 -4.61 -3.25
N GLY A 21 14.71 -4.78 -1.92
CA GLY A 21 15.82 -5.33 -1.15
C GLY A 21 16.91 -4.31 -0.77
N GLU A 22 16.65 -3.02 -0.92
CA GLU A 22 17.57 -1.96 -0.54
C GLU A 22 17.41 -1.57 0.93
N LEU A 23 18.53 -1.43 1.64
CA LEU A 23 18.55 -0.95 3.02
C LEU A 23 18.43 0.59 3.09
N ILE A 24 17.36 1.06 3.70
CA ILE A 24 17.11 2.45 4.03
C ILE A 24 17.28 2.66 5.53
N VAL A 25 18.25 3.50 5.90
CA VAL A 25 18.41 3.99 7.27
C VAL A 25 17.77 5.36 7.38
N ARG A 26 16.64 5.44 8.07
CA ARG A 26 16.08 6.74 8.41
C ARG A 26 16.69 7.19 9.74
N ALA A 27 17.29 8.38 9.82
CA ALA A 27 17.98 8.85 11.03
C ALA A 27 17.66 10.32 11.39
N PRO A 28 17.75 10.72 12.68
CA PRO A 28 17.66 12.12 13.10
C PRO A 28 18.75 12.99 12.45
N LEU A 29 18.50 14.28 12.26
CA LEU A 29 19.41 15.21 11.59
C LEU A 29 20.85 15.19 12.14
N ARG A 30 21.02 15.06 13.47
CA ARG A 30 22.33 15.14 14.15
C ARG A 30 22.90 13.79 14.59
N PHE A 31 22.29 12.68 14.17
CA PHE A 31 22.76 11.36 14.59
C PHE A 31 24.06 10.98 13.86
N SER A 32 25.11 10.56 14.56
CA SER A 32 26.42 10.37 13.91
C SER A 32 26.42 9.17 12.95
N GLU A 33 27.17 9.29 11.85
CA GLU A 33 27.32 8.18 10.89
C GLU A 33 28.02 6.97 11.50
N GLY A 34 28.99 7.18 12.40
CA GLY A 34 29.64 6.08 13.12
C GLY A 34 28.65 5.25 13.93
N LYS A 35 27.65 5.88 14.56
CA LYS A 35 26.57 5.16 15.26
C LYS A 35 25.63 4.43 14.31
N ILE A 36 25.40 4.97 13.10
CA ILE A 36 24.62 4.28 12.06
C ILE A 36 25.33 3.00 11.63
N LYS A 37 26.64 3.09 11.33
CA LYS A 37 27.44 1.92 10.94
C LYS A 37 27.43 0.84 12.01
N LYS A 38 27.60 1.24 13.28
CA LYS A 38 27.53 0.30 14.41
C LYS A 38 26.18 -0.42 14.48
N LEU A 39 25.08 0.32 14.33
CA LEU A 39 23.73 -0.25 14.37
C LEU A 39 23.48 -1.24 13.21
N ILE A 40 24.00 -0.93 12.01
CA ILE A 40 23.92 -1.83 10.85
C ILE A 40 24.67 -3.12 11.13
N GLU A 41 25.89 -3.04 11.69
CA GLU A 41 26.67 -4.23 12.00
C GLU A 41 26.00 -5.09 13.07
N GLU A 42 25.46 -4.47 14.12
CA GLU A 42 24.71 -5.16 15.18
C GLU A 42 23.47 -5.90 14.65
N HIS A 43 22.82 -5.38 13.59
CA HIS A 43 21.60 -5.95 13.02
C HIS A 43 21.82 -6.66 11.69
N ARG A 44 23.08 -6.96 11.33
CA ARG A 44 23.43 -7.49 10.02
C ARG A 44 22.67 -8.75 9.64
N GLY A 45 22.56 -9.71 10.56
CA GLY A 45 21.82 -10.96 10.32
C GLY A 45 20.35 -10.72 9.98
N TRP A 46 19.69 -9.81 10.71
CA TRP A 46 18.30 -9.42 10.43
C TRP A 46 18.16 -8.71 9.06
N ILE A 47 19.16 -7.90 8.67
CA ILE A 47 19.14 -7.21 7.37
C ILE A 47 19.26 -8.22 6.23
N GLU A 48 20.23 -9.14 6.32
CA GLU A 48 20.46 -10.19 5.32
C GLU A 48 19.21 -11.08 5.15
N GLU A 49 18.58 -11.49 6.25
CA GLU A 49 17.30 -12.23 6.24
C GLU A 49 16.21 -11.44 5.51
N LYS A 50 16.05 -10.15 5.80
CA LYS A 50 15.01 -9.32 5.18
C LYS A 50 15.25 -9.04 3.70
N ILE A 51 16.51 -8.93 3.28
CA ILE A 51 16.86 -8.82 1.85
C ILE A 51 16.48 -10.12 1.13
N ALA A 52 16.80 -11.27 1.71
CA ALA A 52 16.44 -12.57 1.15
C ALA A 52 14.93 -12.78 1.06
N GLU A 53 14.18 -12.39 2.11
CA GLU A 53 12.71 -12.42 2.08
C GLU A 53 12.11 -11.52 0.99
N SER A 54 12.63 -10.30 0.82
CA SER A 54 12.18 -9.39 -0.24
C SER A 54 12.46 -9.96 -1.63
N ALA A 55 13.64 -10.54 -1.84
CA ALA A 55 13.98 -11.20 -3.09
C ALA A 55 13.06 -12.39 -3.39
N GLN A 56 12.79 -13.24 -2.39
CA GLN A 56 11.89 -14.38 -2.55
C GLN A 56 10.44 -13.95 -2.83
N ARG A 57 9.97 -12.87 -2.19
CA ARG A 57 8.66 -12.29 -2.49
C ARG A 57 8.57 -11.81 -3.94
N LYS A 58 9.62 -11.16 -4.45
CA LYS A 58 9.66 -10.67 -5.84
C LYS A 58 9.70 -11.81 -6.85
N ILE A 59 10.31 -12.95 -6.50
CA ILE A 59 10.27 -14.18 -7.31
C ILE A 59 8.86 -14.77 -7.33
N ASN A 60 8.22 -14.90 -6.17
CA ASN A 60 6.91 -15.54 -6.04
C ASN A 60 5.76 -14.64 -6.56
N HIS A 61 5.95 -13.32 -6.49
CA HIS A 61 5.00 -12.30 -6.94
C HIS A 61 5.76 -11.29 -7.78
N PRO A 62 5.95 -11.57 -9.09
CA PRO A 62 6.58 -10.62 -9.98
C PRO A 62 5.74 -9.34 -10.07
N ASP A 63 6.42 -8.23 -10.37
CA ASP A 63 5.73 -6.97 -10.64
C ASP A 63 4.86 -7.11 -11.88
N LEU A 64 3.63 -6.60 -11.79
CA LEU A 64 2.68 -6.62 -12.90
C LEU A 64 3.21 -5.78 -14.07
N THR A 65 3.01 -6.26 -15.29
CA THR A 65 3.35 -5.49 -16.49
C THR A 65 2.42 -4.30 -16.68
N GLU A 66 2.81 -3.33 -17.52
CA GLU A 66 1.95 -2.18 -17.81
C GLU A 66 0.62 -2.59 -18.45
N GLU A 67 0.62 -3.63 -19.28
CA GLU A 67 -0.57 -4.21 -19.91
C GLU A 67 -1.50 -4.84 -18.87
N GLU A 68 -0.96 -5.61 -17.93
CA GLU A 68 -1.73 -6.21 -16.84
C GLU A 68 -2.35 -5.14 -15.93
N ILE A 69 -1.55 -4.12 -15.56
CA ILE A 69 -2.04 -2.97 -14.78
C ILE A 69 -3.17 -2.26 -15.53
N SER A 70 -3.03 -2.06 -16.83
CA SER A 70 -4.05 -1.45 -17.68
C SER A 70 -5.34 -2.29 -17.72
N ALA A 71 -5.20 -3.62 -17.87
CA ALA A 71 -6.32 -4.55 -17.85
C ALA A 71 -7.04 -4.54 -16.49
N LEU A 72 -6.33 -4.58 -15.37
CA LEU A 72 -6.92 -4.51 -14.03
C LEU A 72 -7.61 -3.17 -13.79
N LYS A 73 -7.02 -2.05 -14.24
CA LYS A 73 -7.68 -0.74 -14.17
C LYS A 73 -8.97 -0.71 -14.99
N LYS A 74 -8.99 -1.34 -16.17
CA LYS A 74 -10.18 -1.45 -17.01
C LYS A 74 -11.26 -2.27 -16.31
N GLN A 75 -10.91 -3.42 -15.75
CA GLN A 75 -11.84 -4.26 -14.96
C GLN A 75 -12.39 -3.51 -13.74
N ALA A 76 -11.52 -2.85 -12.97
CA ALA A 76 -11.89 -2.05 -11.81
C ALA A 76 -12.88 -0.93 -12.16
N LYS A 77 -12.65 -0.23 -13.29
CA LYS A 77 -13.55 0.83 -13.79
C LYS A 77 -14.91 0.29 -14.22
N ALA A 78 -15.00 -0.94 -14.68
CA ALA A 78 -16.26 -1.57 -15.08
C ALA A 78 -17.03 -2.11 -13.87
N LEU A 79 -16.36 -2.78 -12.94
CA LEU A 79 -16.99 -3.52 -11.84
C LEU A 79 -17.33 -2.64 -10.63
N LEU A 80 -16.36 -1.86 -10.13
CA LEU A 80 -16.48 -1.21 -8.83
C LEU A 80 -17.59 -0.15 -8.76
N PRO A 81 -17.83 0.69 -9.80
CA PRO A 81 -18.97 1.61 -9.78
C PRO A 81 -20.32 0.88 -9.70
N VAL A 82 -20.45 -0.27 -10.38
CA VAL A 82 -21.68 -1.08 -10.37
C VAL A 82 -21.92 -1.67 -8.99
N LEU A 83 -20.89 -2.28 -8.38
CA LEU A 83 -20.99 -2.81 -7.01
C LEU A 83 -21.27 -1.70 -5.99
N THR A 84 -20.58 -0.56 -6.10
CA THR A 84 -20.79 0.56 -5.17
C THR A 84 -22.23 1.05 -5.23
N LYS A 85 -22.80 1.17 -6.43
CA LYS A 85 -24.21 1.53 -6.58
C LYS A 85 -25.14 0.49 -5.95
N LYS A 86 -24.96 -0.80 -6.28
CA LYS A 86 -25.75 -1.92 -5.73
C LYS A 86 -25.75 -1.90 -4.20
N TYR A 87 -24.57 -1.80 -3.57
CA TYR A 87 -24.48 -1.84 -2.11
C TYR A 87 -24.92 -0.54 -1.45
N ALA A 88 -24.73 0.61 -2.09
CA ALA A 88 -25.29 1.87 -1.58
C ALA A 88 -26.82 1.82 -1.49
N GLU A 89 -27.48 1.25 -2.51
CA GLU A 89 -28.93 1.03 -2.51
C GLU A 89 -29.37 0.07 -1.39
N ILE A 90 -28.67 -1.05 -1.21
CA ILE A 90 -28.95 -2.02 -0.15
C ILE A 90 -28.77 -1.40 1.25
N MET A 91 -27.72 -0.60 1.43
CA MET A 91 -27.40 0.04 2.71
C MET A 91 -28.21 1.31 2.97
N GLY A 92 -28.92 1.84 1.97
CA GLY A 92 -29.66 3.10 2.08
C GLY A 92 -28.78 4.34 2.27
N VAL A 93 -27.56 4.33 1.72
CA VAL A 93 -26.58 5.44 1.86
C VAL A 93 -26.32 6.14 0.54
N SER A 94 -25.87 7.39 0.60
CA SER A 94 -25.43 8.14 -0.58
C SER A 94 -23.92 8.35 -0.58
N TYR A 95 -23.33 8.42 -1.77
CA TYR A 95 -21.90 8.69 -1.97
C TYR A 95 -21.71 9.75 -3.06
N GLY A 96 -20.53 10.36 -3.07
CA GLY A 96 -20.13 11.33 -4.09
C GLY A 96 -19.62 10.63 -5.35
N THR A 97 -18.33 10.81 -5.64
CA THR A 97 -17.69 10.19 -6.82
C THR A 97 -16.99 8.89 -6.47
N VAL A 98 -16.91 7.97 -7.45
CA VAL A 98 -16.07 6.77 -7.39
C VAL A 98 -14.87 6.95 -8.32
N LYS A 99 -13.65 6.76 -7.81
CA LYS A 99 -12.41 6.85 -8.58
C LYS A 99 -11.56 5.60 -8.44
N ILE A 100 -10.92 5.20 -9.53
CA ILE A 100 -9.94 4.10 -9.53
C ILE A 100 -8.53 4.71 -9.52
N THR A 101 -7.69 4.22 -8.62
CA THR A 101 -6.35 4.74 -8.34
C THR A 101 -5.30 3.62 -8.45
N SER A 102 -4.02 4.03 -8.49
CA SER A 102 -2.87 3.11 -8.47
C SER A 102 -2.31 2.87 -7.06
N ALA A 103 -3.11 3.02 -6.01
CA ALA A 103 -2.64 2.89 -4.63
C ALA A 103 -2.29 1.43 -4.31
N GLN A 104 -1.03 1.13 -3.99
CA GLN A 104 -0.59 -0.26 -3.74
C GLN A 104 -0.74 -0.70 -2.28
N LYS A 105 -0.85 0.25 -1.34
CA LYS A 105 -0.82 -0.03 0.12
C LYS A 105 -2.18 0.00 0.80
N ARG A 106 -3.25 0.22 0.04
CA ARG A 106 -4.64 0.29 0.54
C ARG A 106 -5.61 -0.10 -0.56
N PHE A 107 -6.70 -0.74 -0.17
CA PHE A 107 -7.73 -1.19 -1.12
C PHE A 107 -8.75 -0.10 -1.46
N GLY A 108 -9.05 0.78 -0.50
CA GLY A 108 -9.98 1.88 -0.67
C GLY A 108 -9.64 3.10 0.17
N SER A 109 -10.47 4.14 0.04
CA SER A 109 -10.60 5.25 1.00
C SER A 109 -11.87 6.03 0.71
N CYS A 110 -12.54 6.47 1.77
CA CYS A 110 -13.58 7.49 1.73
C CYS A 110 -13.04 8.84 2.22
N SER A 111 -13.55 9.94 1.66
CA SER A 111 -13.23 11.30 2.10
C SER A 111 -14.41 11.90 2.86
N GLY A 112 -14.19 12.98 3.63
CA GLY A 112 -15.26 13.71 4.33
C GLY A 112 -16.34 14.33 3.42
N LYS A 113 -16.19 14.26 2.10
CA LYS A 113 -17.21 14.62 1.10
C LYS A 113 -17.88 13.39 0.48
N ASN A 114 -17.73 12.23 1.11
CA ASN A 114 -18.20 10.92 0.66
C ASN A 114 -17.73 10.51 -0.75
N ASN A 115 -16.62 11.07 -1.25
CA ASN A 115 -15.97 10.53 -2.44
C ASN A 115 -15.18 9.28 -2.06
N ILE A 116 -15.38 8.22 -2.82
CA ILE A 116 -14.77 6.91 -2.62
C ILE A 116 -13.70 6.71 -3.69
N CYS A 117 -12.52 6.29 -3.26
CA CYS A 117 -11.45 5.86 -4.14
C CYS A 117 -11.16 4.39 -3.89
N TYR A 118 -11.01 3.61 -4.95
CA TYR A 118 -10.57 2.23 -4.88
C TYR A 118 -9.22 2.07 -5.57
N SER A 119 -8.45 1.07 -5.15
CA SER A 119 -7.28 0.64 -5.89
C SER A 119 -7.63 -0.42 -6.92
N TYR A 120 -7.00 -0.36 -8.10
CA TYR A 120 -7.17 -1.40 -9.12
C TYR A 120 -6.70 -2.79 -8.64
N ILE A 121 -5.84 -2.85 -7.62
CA ILE A 121 -5.32 -4.12 -7.10
C ILE A 121 -6.43 -5.02 -6.57
N LEU A 122 -7.59 -4.46 -6.22
CA LEU A 122 -8.77 -5.23 -5.82
C LEU A 122 -9.14 -6.30 -6.84
N MET A 123 -8.87 -6.09 -8.13
CA MET A 123 -9.18 -7.06 -9.18
C MET A 123 -8.31 -8.33 -9.13
N GLN A 124 -7.30 -8.38 -8.25
CA GLN A 124 -6.50 -9.57 -7.98
C GLN A 124 -7.07 -10.43 -6.84
N TYR A 125 -8.19 -10.01 -6.23
CA TYR A 125 -8.78 -10.68 -5.07
C TYR A 125 -10.12 -11.33 -5.44
N PRO A 126 -10.55 -12.36 -4.69
CA PRO A 126 -11.88 -12.96 -4.85
C PRO A 126 -12.99 -11.91 -4.73
N ILE A 127 -14.11 -12.15 -5.43
CA ILE A 127 -15.22 -11.20 -5.51
C ILE A 127 -15.78 -10.83 -4.14
N GLU A 128 -15.80 -11.76 -3.19
CA GLU A 128 -16.29 -11.57 -1.83
C GLU A 128 -15.45 -10.55 -1.06
N ALA A 129 -14.12 -10.57 -1.26
CA ALA A 129 -13.21 -9.59 -0.67
C ALA A 129 -13.39 -8.20 -1.32
N ILE A 130 -13.63 -8.16 -2.63
CA ILE A 130 -13.93 -6.91 -3.35
C ILE A 130 -15.23 -6.30 -2.83
N GLU A 131 -16.30 -7.08 -2.74
CA GLU A 131 -17.60 -6.63 -2.23
C GLU A 131 -17.51 -6.16 -0.77
N TYR A 132 -16.74 -6.86 0.07
CA TYR A 132 -16.46 -6.42 1.45
C TYR A 132 -15.82 -5.03 1.50
N VAL A 133 -14.78 -4.78 0.69
CA VAL A 133 -14.14 -3.46 0.64
C VAL A 133 -15.12 -2.38 0.17
N VAL A 134 -15.96 -2.67 -0.82
CA VAL A 134 -17.00 -1.74 -1.28
C VAL A 134 -17.95 -1.35 -0.13
N VAL A 135 -18.44 -2.34 0.61
CA VAL A 135 -19.31 -2.12 1.78
C VAL A 135 -18.58 -1.33 2.87
N HIS A 136 -17.31 -1.65 3.12
CA HIS A 136 -16.48 -0.95 4.11
C HIS A 136 -16.34 0.54 3.77
N GLU A 137 -16.01 0.88 2.51
CA GLU A 137 -15.87 2.27 2.10
C GLU A 137 -17.20 3.03 2.13
N LEU A 138 -18.31 2.37 1.82
CA LEU A 138 -19.65 2.94 1.95
C LEU A 138 -20.03 3.18 3.42
N ALA A 139 -19.65 2.30 4.35
CA ALA A 139 -19.93 2.49 5.78
C ALA A 139 -19.29 3.77 6.35
N HIS A 140 -18.10 4.14 5.87
CA HIS A 140 -17.44 5.41 6.23
C HIS A 140 -18.27 6.65 5.85
N THR A 141 -19.21 6.56 4.89
CA THR A 141 -20.06 7.71 4.51
C THR A 141 -21.03 8.13 5.62
N VAL A 142 -21.31 7.22 6.57
CA VAL A 142 -22.22 7.44 7.71
C VAL A 142 -21.44 7.68 9.01
N HIS A 143 -20.24 7.10 9.12
CA HIS A 143 -19.40 7.16 10.32
C HIS A 143 -18.00 7.66 9.94
N HIS A 144 -17.69 8.91 10.30
CA HIS A 144 -16.38 9.53 10.14
C HIS A 144 -15.67 9.68 11.50
#